data_AF-A0A7Y1V178-F1
#
_entry.id   AF-A0A7Y1V178-F1
#
_cell.length_a   1.000
_cell.length_b   1.000
_cell.length_c   1.000
_cell.angle_alpha   90.00
_cell.angle_beta   90.00
_cell.angle_gamma   90.00
#
_symmetry.space_group_name_H-M   'P 1'
#
loop_
_entity.id
_entity.type
_entity.pdbx_description
1 polymer ?
#
loop_
_entity_poly.entity_id
_entity_poly.type
_entity_poly.pdbx_seq_one_letter_code
_entity_poly.pdbx_strand_id
1 'polypeptide(L)'
;MVVTRIVSTSETIDIAHLAQDLTAMRIAPDELMILGDVVEFGDWTHDPHAIVFADTGWAGVWLGSEQADEFLLSECEWQLPSERPAFAQGMVSHLAVKLWLEDDRTLILVPSAMSAELEARLAR
;
A
#
# COMPACT_ATOMS: atom_id res chain seq x y z
N MET A 1 -1.25 9.78 7.22
CA MET A 1 -2.25 8.74 7.58
C MET A 1 -1.59 7.73 8.49
N VAL A 2 -2.35 6.91 9.22
CA VAL A 2 -1.80 5.80 10.01
C VAL A 2 -1.90 4.51 9.19
N VAL A 3 -0.81 3.75 9.14
CA VAL A 3 -0.78 2.37 8.66
C VAL A 3 -0.11 1.51 9.73
N THR A 4 -0.42 0.23 9.81
CA THR A 4 0.34 -0.73 10.62
C THR A 4 1.37 -1.41 9.74
N ARG A 5 2.64 -1.37 10.14
CA ARG A 5 3.71 -2.14 9.51
C ARG A 5 4.04 -3.35 10.36
N ILE A 6 4.18 -4.48 9.69
CA ILE A 6 4.57 -5.75 10.28
C ILE A 6 5.82 -6.22 9.54
N VAL A 7 6.91 -6.38 10.27
CA VAL A 7 8.15 -7.02 9.80
C VAL A 7 8.22 -8.38 10.47
N SER A 8 8.23 -9.45 9.68
CA SER A 8 8.25 -10.83 10.18
C SER A 8 8.75 -11.77 9.08
N THR A 9 9.11 -13.01 9.41
CA THR A 9 9.48 -14.00 8.39
C THR A 9 8.37 -14.14 7.33
N SER A 10 8.77 -14.38 6.07
CA SER A 10 7.81 -14.57 4.97
C SER A 10 6.83 -15.70 5.25
N GLU A 11 7.32 -16.78 5.86
CA GLU A 11 6.52 -17.94 6.27
C GLU A 11 5.44 -17.56 7.30
N THR A 12 5.77 -16.71 8.26
CA THR A 12 4.80 -16.23 9.26
C THR A 12 3.74 -15.33 8.61
N ILE A 13 4.15 -14.45 7.70
CA ILE A 13 3.21 -13.61 6.93
C ILE A 13 2.30 -14.47 6.05
N ASP A 14 2.82 -15.53 5.43
CA ASP A 14 2.08 -16.42 4.53
C ASP A 14 0.96 -17.21 5.25
N ILE A 15 1.16 -17.53 6.52
CA ILE A 15 0.17 -18.25 7.34
C ILE A 15 -0.69 -17.32 8.21
N ALA A 16 -0.37 -16.02 8.27
CA ALA A 16 -1.10 -15.07 9.08
C ALA A 16 -2.55 -14.92 8.58
N HIS A 17 -3.51 -15.17 9.47
CA HIS A 17 -4.92 -14.93 9.19
C HIS A 17 -5.27 -13.47 9.45
N LEU A 18 -5.27 -12.68 8.38
CA LEU A 18 -5.75 -11.29 8.40
C LEU A 18 -7.28 -11.26 8.23
N ALA A 19 -7.94 -10.28 8.85
CA ALA A 19 -9.37 -10.06 8.60
C ALA A 19 -9.60 -9.66 7.13
N GLN A 20 -10.68 -10.16 6.54
CA GLN A 20 -10.94 -10.06 5.09
C GLN A 20 -11.23 -8.63 4.61
N ASP A 21 -11.59 -7.73 5.52
CA ASP A 21 -11.91 -6.33 5.25
C ASP A 21 -10.68 -5.41 5.33
N LEU A 22 -9.50 -5.95 5.67
CA LEU A 22 -8.27 -5.17 5.74
C LEU A 22 -7.62 -5.04 4.36
N THR A 23 -7.24 -3.82 4.00
CA THR A 23 -6.32 -3.58 2.89
C THR A 23 -4.90 -3.88 3.34
N ALA A 24 -4.42 -5.08 2.97
CA ALA A 24 -3.08 -5.56 3.30
C ALA A 24 -2.19 -5.62 2.04
N MET A 25 -1.07 -4.91 2.08
CA MET A 25 -0.11 -4.81 0.99
C MET A 25 1.19 -5.50 1.41
N ARG A 26 1.58 -6.58 0.73
CA ARG A 26 2.87 -7.22 0.95
C ARG A 26 3.96 -6.46 0.20
N ILE A 27 4.62 -5.55 0.91
CA ILE A 27 5.58 -4.60 0.31
C ILE A 27 6.99 -5.19 0.18
N ALA A 28 7.30 -6.25 0.93
CA ALA A 28 8.45 -7.12 0.77
C ALA A 28 8.08 -8.56 1.20
N PRO A 29 8.88 -9.59 0.88
CA PRO A 29 8.57 -10.96 1.30
C PRO A 29 8.33 -11.10 2.81
N ASP A 30 9.09 -10.36 3.60
CA ASP A 30 9.13 -10.30 5.06
C ASP A 30 8.46 -9.04 5.64
N GLU A 31 7.68 -8.33 4.82
CA GLU A 31 7.06 -7.09 5.26
C GLU A 31 5.65 -6.87 4.71
N LEU A 32 4.73 -6.60 5.62
CA LEU A 32 3.34 -6.28 5.35
C LEU A 32 2.99 -4.87 5.83
N MET A 33 2.23 -4.15 5.02
CA MET A 33 1.62 -2.87 5.36
C MET A 33 0.11 -3.00 5.34
N ILE A 34 -0.55 -2.64 6.44
CA ILE A 34 -2.01 -2.66 6.56
C ILE A 34 -2.50 -1.22 6.71
N LEU A 35 -3.55 -0.84 5.97
CA LEU A 35 -4.17 0.48 6.15
C LEU A 35 -4.95 0.55 7.47
N GLY A 36 -4.72 1.61 8.23
CA GLY A 36 -5.35 1.83 9.54
C GLY A 36 -4.44 1.46 10.71
N ASP A 37 -4.89 1.83 11.91
CA ASP A 37 -4.23 1.45 13.16
C ASP A 37 -4.79 0.12 13.63
N VAL A 38 -4.05 -0.93 13.34
CA VAL A 38 -4.34 -2.28 13.78
C VAL A 38 -3.55 -2.55 15.05
N VAL A 39 -4.27 -2.67 16.17
CA VAL A 39 -3.68 -2.96 17.49
C VAL A 39 -3.73 -4.46 17.83
N GLU A 40 -4.63 -5.23 17.20
CA GLU A 40 -4.88 -6.64 17.53
C GLU A 40 -5.12 -7.49 16.28
N PHE A 41 -4.10 -7.83 15.48
CA PHE A 41 -4.26 -8.88 14.46
C PHE A 41 -3.03 -9.76 14.36
N GLY A 42 -3.27 -11.02 13.98
CA GLY A 42 -2.26 -12.01 13.60
C GLY A 42 -1.71 -12.83 14.77
N ASP A 43 -1.62 -14.14 14.57
CA ASP A 43 -0.79 -15.00 15.39
C ASP A 43 0.67 -14.87 14.93
N TRP A 44 1.37 -13.87 15.47
CA TRP A 44 2.79 -13.67 15.22
C TRP A 44 3.68 -14.56 16.11
N THR A 45 3.12 -15.50 16.87
CA THR A 45 3.90 -16.33 17.80
C THR A 45 4.89 -17.26 17.08
N HIS A 46 4.66 -17.48 15.78
CA HIS A 46 5.57 -18.22 14.91
C HIS A 46 6.88 -17.48 14.59
N ASP A 47 6.95 -16.18 14.89
CA ASP A 47 8.16 -15.37 14.77
C ASP A 47 8.41 -14.55 16.06
N PRO A 48 9.32 -14.99 16.94
CA PRO A 48 9.63 -14.28 18.18
C PRO A 48 10.32 -12.93 17.96
N HIS A 49 10.68 -12.59 16.72
CA HIS A 49 11.31 -11.34 16.33
C HIS A 49 10.40 -10.44 15.50
N ALA A 50 9.12 -10.80 15.36
CA ALA A 50 8.16 -9.96 14.65
C ALA A 50 8.07 -8.56 15.28
N ILE A 51 8.08 -7.54 14.43
CA ILE A 51 7.91 -6.15 14.83
C ILE A 51 6.61 -5.64 14.24
N VAL A 52 5.66 -5.29 15.11
CA VAL A 52 4.36 -4.71 14.73
C VAL A 52 4.28 -3.30 15.31
N PHE A 53 4.06 -2.31 14.45
CA PHE A 53 4.01 -0.92 14.89
C PHE A 53 3.13 -0.05 14.00
N ALA A 54 2.53 0.98 14.60
CA ALA A 54 1.87 2.05 13.87
C ALA A 54 2.92 2.95 13.20
N ASP A 55 2.77 3.18 11.90
CA ASP A 55 3.60 4.04 11.07
C ASP A 55 2.75 5.21 10.53
N THR A 56 3.17 6.43 10.82
CA THR A 56 2.53 7.66 10.34
C THR A 56 3.29 8.32 9.19
N GLY A 57 4.32 7.66 8.66
CA GLY A 57 5.23 8.15 7.64
C GLY A 57 4.65 8.24 6.23
N TRP A 58 3.36 7.99 6.05
CA TRP A 58 2.70 7.86 4.75
C TRP A 58 1.63 8.92 4.51
N ALA A 59 1.53 9.37 3.27
CA ALA A 59 0.42 10.16 2.75
C ALA A 59 -0.25 9.38 1.62
N GLY A 60 -1.57 9.55 1.50
CA GLY A 60 -2.36 8.77 0.57
C GLY A 60 -3.60 9.50 0.10
N VAL A 61 -4.04 9.18 -1.12
CA VAL A 61 -5.28 9.69 -1.70
C VAL A 61 -5.99 8.58 -2.46
N TRP A 62 -7.30 8.50 -2.26
CA TRP A 62 -8.18 7.68 -3.08
C TRP A 62 -8.66 8.50 -4.28
N LEU A 63 -8.45 7.97 -5.47
CA LEU A 63 -8.97 8.52 -6.73
C LEU A 63 -10.01 7.56 -7.29
N GLY A 64 -11.09 8.09 -7.88
CA GLY A 64 -12.01 7.27 -8.65
C GLY A 64 -11.30 6.63 -9.84
N SER A 65 -11.80 5.48 -10.31
CA SER A 65 -11.13 4.68 -11.34
C SER A 65 -10.79 5.46 -12.62
N GLU A 66 -11.70 6.32 -13.11
CA GLU A 66 -11.46 7.16 -14.30
C GLU A 66 -10.26 8.10 -14.11
N GLN A 67 -10.24 8.87 -13.02
CA GLN A 67 -9.14 9.79 -12.71
C GLN A 67 -7.82 9.04 -12.46
N ALA A 68 -7.89 7.89 -11.77
CA ALA A 68 -6.73 7.07 -11.49
C ALA A 68 -6.14 6.49 -12.78
N ASP A 69 -6.98 5.95 -13.65
CA ASP A 69 -6.56 5.34 -14.91
C ASP A 69 -5.97 6.42 -15.83
N GLU A 70 -6.58 7.61 -15.94
CA GLU A 70 -6.01 8.75 -16.69
C GLU A 70 -4.60 9.13 -16.21
N PHE A 71 -4.42 9.28 -14.89
CA PHE A 71 -3.13 9.62 -14.30
C PHE A 71 -2.09 8.50 -14.49
N LEU A 72 -2.48 7.24 -14.30
CA LEU A 72 -1.56 6.12 -14.40
C LEU A 72 -1.19 5.83 -15.86
N LEU A 73 -2.12 5.96 -16.81
CA LEU A 73 -1.85 5.78 -18.23
C LEU A 73 -0.81 6.76 -18.77
N SER A 74 -0.75 7.99 -18.24
CA SER A 74 0.20 9.01 -18.68
C SER A 74 1.54 8.94 -17.94
N GLU A 75 1.55 8.56 -16.66
CA GLU A 75 2.73 8.69 -15.80
C GLU A 75 3.36 7.35 -15.36
N CYS A 76 2.73 6.20 -15.64
CA CYS A 76 3.23 4.88 -15.28
C CYS A 76 3.88 4.18 -16.48
N GLU A 77 5.20 4.05 -16.44
CA GLU A 77 5.99 3.42 -17.53
C GLU A 77 5.97 1.88 -17.50
N TRP A 78 5.37 1.28 -16.47
CA TRP A 78 5.36 -0.16 -16.25
C TRP A 78 3.94 -0.71 -16.23
N GLN A 79 3.82 -2.01 -16.53
CA GLN A 79 2.53 -2.67 -16.63
C GLN A 79 1.90 -2.89 -15.25
N LEU A 80 0.72 -2.33 -15.06
CA LEU A 80 -0.10 -2.55 -13.86
C LEU A 80 -0.79 -3.93 -13.92
N PRO A 81 -1.05 -4.57 -12.77
CA PRO A 81 -1.90 -5.75 -12.69
C PRO A 81 -3.29 -5.49 -13.29
N SER A 82 -3.78 -6.43 -14.10
CA SER A 82 -5.12 -6.36 -14.69
C SER A 82 -6.20 -6.96 -13.80
N GLU A 83 -5.84 -7.89 -12.91
CA GLU A 83 -6.76 -8.46 -11.91
C GLU A 83 -6.84 -7.53 -10.71
N ARG A 84 -8.06 -7.31 -10.19
CA ARG A 84 -8.34 -6.43 -9.06
C ARG A 84 -9.19 -7.20 -8.02
N PRO A 85 -9.05 -6.92 -6.71
CA PRO A 85 -8.12 -5.96 -6.14
C PRO A 85 -6.66 -6.42 -6.23
N ALA A 86 -5.74 -5.48 -6.43
CA ALA A 86 -4.31 -5.79 -6.51
C ALA A 86 -3.42 -4.72 -5.87
N PHE A 87 -2.33 -5.19 -5.28
CA PHE A 87 -1.23 -4.35 -4.84
C PHE A 87 -0.17 -4.26 -5.94
N ALA A 88 0.34 -3.04 -6.18
CA ALA A 88 1.51 -2.82 -6.99
C ALA A 88 2.39 -1.71 -6.38
N GLN A 89 3.68 -1.72 -6.67
CA GLN A 89 4.59 -0.67 -6.23
C GLN A 89 5.68 -0.41 -7.27
N GLY A 90 6.08 0.85 -7.39
CA GLY A 90 7.02 1.26 -8.42
C GLY A 90 7.16 2.77 -8.48
N MET A 91 7.80 3.26 -9.54
CA MET A 91 7.91 4.68 -9.83
C MET A 91 6.72 5.11 -10.70
N VAL A 92 6.00 6.16 -10.30
CA VAL A 92 4.98 6.82 -11.13
C VAL A 92 5.23 8.31 -11.05
N SER A 93 5.37 8.98 -12.20
CA SER A 93 5.69 10.41 -12.25
C SER A 93 6.93 10.80 -11.42
N HIS A 94 7.97 9.96 -11.42
CA HIS A 94 9.17 10.14 -10.57
C HIS A 94 8.91 10.13 -9.04
N LEU A 95 7.77 9.60 -8.59
CA LEU A 95 7.50 9.30 -7.19
C LEU A 95 7.51 7.79 -6.93
N ALA A 96 8.17 7.37 -5.85
CA ALA A 96 8.06 6.01 -5.35
C ALA A 96 6.67 5.84 -4.72
N VAL A 97 5.81 5.08 -5.39
CA VAL A 97 4.41 4.88 -5.00
C VAL A 97 4.15 3.44 -4.58
N LYS A 98 3.17 3.30 -3.69
CA LYS A 98 2.43 2.06 -3.46
C LYS A 98 1.00 2.28 -3.94
N LEU A 99 0.50 1.33 -4.73
CA LEU A 99 -0.82 1.37 -5.34
C LEU A 99 -1.67 0.23 -4.80
N TRP A 100 -2.88 0.55 -4.37
CA TRP A 100 -3.92 -0.44 -4.15
C TRP A 100 -5.04 -0.17 -5.15
N LEU A 101 -5.19 -1.12 -6.09
CA LEU A 101 -6.07 -1.03 -7.24
C LEU A 101 -7.37 -1.76 -6.90
N GLU A 102 -8.49 -1.06 -6.87
CA GLU A 102 -9.84 -1.63 -6.79
C GLU A 102 -10.59 -1.36 -8.12
N ASP A 103 -11.75 -1.97 -8.31
CA ASP A 103 -12.51 -1.81 -9.56
C ASP A 103 -13.00 -0.37 -9.75
N ASP A 104 -13.42 0.30 -8.68
CA ASP A 104 -14.05 1.62 -8.70
C ASP A 104 -13.12 2.76 -8.25
N ARG A 105 -11.96 2.45 -7.67
CA ARG A 105 -11.01 3.44 -7.16
C ARG A 105 -9.60 2.87 -7.01
N THR A 106 -8.63 3.77 -6.91
CA THR A 106 -7.23 3.44 -6.64
C THR A 106 -6.73 4.28 -5.49
N LEU A 107 -6.05 3.65 -4.53
CA LEU A 107 -5.28 4.35 -3.52
C LEU A 107 -3.85 4.53 -4.04
N ILE A 108 -3.37 5.77 -4.02
CA ILE A 108 -1.97 6.11 -4.26
C ILE A 108 -1.35 6.51 -2.92
N LEU A 109 -0.30 5.80 -2.51
CA LEU A 109 0.47 6.07 -1.30
C LEU A 109 1.89 6.49 -1.64
N VAL A 110 2.37 7.51 -0.92
CA VAL A 110 3.75 8.00 -0.98
C VAL A 110 4.30 8.22 0.43
N PRO A 111 5.63 8.29 0.62
CA PRO A 111 6.20 8.84 1.83
C PRO A 111 5.61 10.23 2.09
N SER A 112 5.25 10.52 3.35
CA SER A 112 4.57 11.76 3.76
C SER A 112 5.29 13.04 3.30
N ALA A 113 6.62 13.02 3.25
CA ALA A 113 7.44 14.11 2.73
C ALA A 113 7.20 14.45 1.25
N MET A 114 6.64 13.52 0.47
CA MET A 114 6.31 13.68 -0.95
C MET A 114 4.83 14.03 -1.18
N SER A 115 4.05 14.30 -0.13
CA SER A 115 2.62 14.60 -0.23
C SER A 115 2.32 15.80 -1.15
N ALA A 116 3.02 16.92 -0.97
CA ALA A 116 2.86 18.09 -1.82
C ALA A 116 3.23 17.83 -3.28
N GLU A 117 4.20 16.95 -3.50
CA GLU A 117 4.70 16.60 -4.84
C GLU A 117 3.71 15.68 -5.56
N LEU A 118 3.02 14.80 -4.82
CA LEU A 118 1.88 14.02 -5.32
C LEU A 118 0.70 14.94 -5.68
N GLU A 119 0.32 15.86 -4.78
CA GLU A 119 -0.76 16.82 -5.04
C GLU A 119 -0.49 17.66 -6.30
N ALA A 120 0.73 18.16 -6.45
CA ALA A 120 1.14 18.95 -7.62
C ALA A 120 1.12 18.18 -8.95
N ARG A 121 1.18 16.84 -8.93
CA ARG A 121 1.04 16.00 -10.14
C ARG A 121 -0.40 15.73 -10.49
N LEU A 122 -1.22 15.45 -9.48
CA LEU A 122 -2.64 15.17 -9.66
C LEU A 122 -3.44 16.39 -10.15
N ALA A 123 -2.89 17.59 -9.98
CA ALA A 123 -3.47 18.84 -10.45
C ALA A 123 -3.07 19.25 -11.88
N ARG A 124 -2.23 18.46 -12.58
CA ARG A 124 -1.81 18.72 -13.97
C ARG A 124 -2.78 18.11 -14.96
#